data_AF-A0A1A8K721-F1
#
_entry.id   AF-A0A1A8K721-F1
#
_cell.length_a   1.000
_cell.length_b   1.000
_cell.length_c   1.000
_cell.angle_alpha   90.00
_cell.angle_beta   90.00
_cell.angle_gamma   90.00
#
_symmetry.space_group_name_H-M   'P 1'
#
loop_
_entity.id
_entity.type
_entity.pdbx_description
1 polymer ?
#
loop_
_entity_poly.entity_id
_entity_poly.type
_entity_poly.pdbx_seq_one_letter_code
_entity_poly.pdbx_strand_id
1 'polypeptide(L)' 'DGANDVNMIKTADIGVGISGQEGMQAVMSSDFAFAQFRYLQRLLLVHGRWSYIRMCKFLRYFFFKNFAFTLVHFWYSF' A
#
# COMPACT_ATOMS: atom_id res chain seq x y z
N ASP A 1 16.19 -4.06 16.00
CA ASP A 1 15.35 -2.93 15.57
C ASP A 1 14.22 -2.67 16.56
N GLY A 2 14.45 -1.66 17.39
CA GLY A 2 13.78 -1.46 18.67
C GLY A 2 12.89 -0.22 18.71
N ALA A 3 12.71 0.35 19.91
CA ALA A 3 11.90 1.55 20.15
C ALA A 3 12.38 2.80 19.38
N ASN A 4 13.69 2.85 19.07
CA ASN A 4 14.32 4.00 18.43
C ASN A 4 13.84 4.20 16.98
N ASP A 5 13.48 3.12 16.29
CA ASP A 5 13.08 3.15 14.89
C ASP A 5 11.59 3.47 14.71
N VAL A 6 10.81 3.45 15.80
CA VAL A 6 9.35 3.65 15.79
C VAL A 6 8.96 5.00 15.22
N ASN A 7 9.69 6.07 15.57
CA ASN A 7 9.40 7.41 15.07
C ASN A 7 9.68 7.53 13.57
N MET A 8 10.76 6.90 13.09
CA MET A 8 11.09 6.86 11.67
C MET A 8 10.00 6.09 10.90
N ILE A 9 9.62 4.90 11.39
CA ILE A 9 8.61 4.03 10.77
C ILE A 9 7.26 4.73 10.67
N LYS A 10 6.81 5.41 11.72
CA LYS A 10 5.52 6.14 11.72
C LYS A 10 5.49 7.38 10.83
N THR A 11 6.66 7.95 10.56
CA THR A 11 6.76 9.15 9.71
C THR A 11 6.85 8.79 8.23
N ALA A 12 7.26 7.56 7.90
CA ALA A 12 7.33 7.07 6.53
C ALA A 12 5.93 6.79 5.97
N ASP A 13 5.75 6.99 4.66
CA ASP A 13 4.49 6.64 3.96
C ASP A 13 4.21 5.13 4.00
N ILE A 14 5.27 4.31 4.07
CA ILE A 14 5.19 2.87 4.19
C ILE A 14 6.22 2.41 5.22
N GLY A 15 5.76 2.03 6.39
CA GLY A 15 6.59 1.50 7.47
C GLY A 15 6.83 0.00 7.31
N VAL A 16 8.09 -0.43 7.25
CA VAL A 16 8.45 -1.86 7.26
C VAL A 16 9.30 -2.20 8.48
N GLY A 17 8.78 -3.05 9.35
CA GLY A 17 9.46 -3.53 10.56
C GLY A 17 10.14 -4.88 10.32
N ILE A 18 11.36 -5.03 10.83
CA ILE A 18 12.09 -6.30 10.80
C ILE A 18 12.00 -6.95 12.19
N SER A 19 11.47 -8.17 12.25
CA SER A 19 11.38 -8.94 13.49
C SER A 19 12.75 -9.50 13.87
N GLY A 20 13.29 -9.02 14.99
CA GLY A 20 14.56 -9.45 15.56
C GLY A 20 14.45 -9.70 17.07
N GLN A 21 15.54 -10.18 17.68
CA GLN A 21 15.59 -10.50 19.11
C GLN A 21 15.67 -9.25 20.02
N GLU A 22 15.93 -8.07 19.44
CA GLU A 22 16.20 -6.84 20.18
C GLU A 22 14.94 -6.04 20.56
N GLY A 23 13.75 -6.51 20.16
CA GLY A 23 12.48 -5.91 20.53
C GLY A 23 11.45 -5.92 19.40
N MET A 24 10.17 -6.00 19.75
CA MET A 24 9.07 -6.06 18.77
C MET A 24 8.37 -4.70 18.54
N GLN A 25 8.85 -3.62 19.16
CA GLN A 25 8.14 -2.33 19.13
C GLN A 25 8.12 -1.69 17.72
N ALA A 26 9.23 -1.75 16.98
CA ALA A 26 9.28 -1.31 15.58
C ALA A 26 8.33 -2.12 14.68
N VAL A 27 8.25 -3.44 14.90
CA VAL A 27 7.37 -4.35 14.16
C VAL A 27 5.90 -4.03 14.43
N MET A 28 5.53 -3.83 15.70
CA MET A 28 4.16 -3.52 16.11
C MET A 28 3.65 -2.16 15.61
N SER A 29 4.56 -1.26 15.24
CA SER A 29 4.25 0.08 14.74
C SER A 29 4.41 0.22 13.23
N SER A 30 4.74 -0.87 12.53
CA SER A 30 4.94 -0.90 11.07
C SER A 30 3.73 -1.44 10.31
N ASP A 31 3.54 -1.00 9.06
CA ASP A 31 2.48 -1.49 8.18
C ASP A 31 2.74 -2.93 7.72
N PHE A 32 4.02 -3.26 7.51
CA PHE A 32 4.46 -4.59 7.12
C PHE A 32 5.58 -5.10 8.02
N ALA A 33 5.45 -6.35 8.46
CA ALA A 33 6.41 -7.00 9.35
C ALA A 33 7.00 -8.26 8.69
N PHE A 34 8.33 -8.36 8.61
CA PHE A 34 9.01 -9.57 8.13
C PHE A 34 10.23 -9.93 8.99
N ALA A 35 10.62 -11.20 9.00
CA ALA A 35 11.75 -11.66 9.82
C ALA A 35 13.13 -11.24 9.30
N GLN A 36 13.27 -10.98 7.99
CA GLN A 36 14.57 -10.71 7.36
C GLN A 36 14.43 -9.69 6.22
N PHE A 37 15.44 -8.84 6.06
CA PHE A 37 15.46 -7.78 5.05
C PHE A 37 15.35 -8.29 3.61
N ARG A 38 15.82 -9.50 3.30
CA ARG A 38 15.72 -10.09 1.95
C ARG A 38 14.29 -10.18 1.39
N TYR A 39 13.28 -10.24 2.27
CA TYR A 39 11.89 -10.29 1.83
C TYR A 39 11.37 -8.94 1.32
N LEU A 40 12.03 -7.83 1.68
CA LEU A 40 11.68 -6.50 1.20
C LEU A 40 11.78 -6.39 -0.33
N GLN A 41 12.81 -7.03 -0.93
CA GLN A 41 12.98 -7.05 -2.37
C GLN A 41 11.75 -7.67 -3.07
N ARG A 42 11.24 -8.79 -2.56
CA ARG A 42 10.06 -9.46 -3.12
C ARG A 42 8.78 -8.69 -2.84
N LEU A 43 8.67 -8.03 -1.68
CA LEU A 43 7.54 -7.14 -1.37
C LEU A 43 7.46 -6.01 -2.40
N LEU A 44 8.54 -5.26 -2.60
CA LEU A 44 8.54 -4.09 -3.48
C LEU A 44 8.41 -4.47 -4.95
N LEU A 45 9.25 -5.39 -5.44
CA LEU A 45 9.36 -5.66 -6.87
C LEU A 45 8.21 -6.49 -7.42
N VAL A 46 7.65 -7.39 -6.62
CA VAL A 46 6.53 -8.25 -7.06
C VAL A 46 5.21 -7.67 -6.57
N HIS A 47 5.02 -7.56 -5.26
CA HIS A 47 3.73 -7.18 -4.69
C HIS A 47 3.44 -5.69 -4.89
N GLY A 48 4.43 -4.82 -4.71
CA GLY A 48 4.31 -3.38 -4.96
C GLY A 48 3.94 -3.09 -6.41
N ARG A 49 4.70 -3.64 -7.37
CA ARG A 49 4.42 -3.49 -8.80
C ARG A 49 3.04 -4.04 -9.19
N TRP A 50 2.66 -5.22 -8.71
CA TRP A 50 1.34 -5.80 -9.01
C TRP A 50 0.19 -5.01 -8.38
N SER A 51 0.36 -4.52 -7.15
CA SER A 51 -0.63 -3.67 -6.48
C SER A 51 -0.85 -2.38 -7.28
N TYR A 52 0.24 -1.71 -7.67
CA TYR A 52 0.19 -0.48 -8.46
C TYR A 52 -0.56 -0.67 -9.78
N ILE A 53 -0.20 -1.70 -10.56
CA ILE A 53 -0.84 -1.96 -11.86
C ILE A 53 -2.33 -2.28 -11.70
N ARG A 54 -2.71 -3.04 -10.66
CA ARG A 54 -4.12 -3.35 -10.38
C ARG A 54 -4.90 -2.11 -9.97
N MET A 55 -4.33 -1.26 -9.11
CA MET A 55 -4.97 -0.02 -8.67
C MET A 55 -5.20 0.94 -9.84
N CYS A 56 -4.19 1.13 -10.72
CA CYS A 56 -4.35 1.98 -11.90
C CYS A 56 -5.46 1.47 -12.85
N LYS A 57 -5.52 0.16 -13.10
CA LYS A 57 -6.58 -0.44 -13.93
C LYS A 57 -7.95 -0.27 -13.29
N PHE A 58 -8.04 -0.50 -11.98
CA PHE A 58 -9.27 -0.33 -11.22
C PHE A 58 -9.78 1.11 -11.27
N LEU A 59 -8.93 2.10 -10.97
CA LEU A 59 -9.31 3.52 -10.99
C LEU A 59 -9.80 3.95 -12.37
N ARG A 60 -9.08 3.58 -13.44
CA ARG A 60 -9.51 3.91 -14.81
C ARG A 60 -10.87 3.31 -15.16
N TYR A 61 -11.09 2.05 -14.79
CA TYR A 61 -12.37 1.38 -15.01
C TYR A 61 -13.49 2.00 -14.16
N PHE A 62 -13.21 2.35 -12.91
CA PHE A 62 -14.14 3.00 -12.01
C PHE A 62 -14.62 4.34 -12.59
N PHE A 63 -13.70 5.22 -13.02
CA PHE A 63 -14.09 6.47 -13.67
C PHE A 63 -14.89 6.22 -14.93
N PHE A 64 -14.40 5.36 -15.84
CA PHE A 64 -15.11 5.07 -17.09
C PHE A 64 -16.55 4.59 -16.85
N LYS A 65 -16.75 3.62 -15.96
CA LYS A 65 -18.08 3.09 -15.64
C LYS A 65 -19.00 4.17 -15.07
N ASN A 66 -18.51 4.98 -14.12
CA ASN A 66 -19.33 6.02 -13.49
C ASN A 66 -19.69 7.12 -14.49
N PHE A 67 -18.72 7.61 -15.28
CA PHE A 67 -18.99 8.60 -16.31
C PHE A 67 -19.97 8.09 -17.36
N ALA A 68 -19.78 6.86 -17.87
CA ALA A 68 -20.70 6.28 -18.84
C ALA A 68 -22.13 6.20 -18.30
N PHE A 69 -22.30 5.78 -17.04
CA PHE A 69 -23.61 5.71 -16.40
C PHE A 69 -24.23 7.11 -16.21
N THR A 70 -23.49 8.05 -15.64
CA THR A 70 -23.98 9.41 -15.36
C THR A 70 -24.30 10.18 -16.65
N LEU A 71 -23.49 10.05 -17.70
CA LEU A 71 -23.72 10.75 -18.97
C LEU A 71 -25.01 10.31 -19.67
N VAL A 72 -25.39 9.03 -19.59
CA VAL A 72 -26.67 8.54 -20.14
C VAL A 72 -27.85 9.20 -19.43
N HIS A 73 -27.82 9.26 -18.09
CA HIS A 73 -28.86 9.92 -17.32
C HIS A 73 -28.91 11.44 -17.58
N PHE A 74 -27.74 12.07 -17.69
CA PHE A 74 -27.66 13.50 -18.01
C PHE A 74 -28.25 13.79 -19.39
N TRP A 75 -27.94 12.97 -20.40
CA TRP A 75 -28.50 13.12 -21.75
C TRP A 75 -30.02 12.90 -21.78
N TYR A 76 -30.54 11.88 -21.09
CA TYR A 76 -31.98 11.63 -21.00
C TYR A 76 -32.75 12.73 -20.26
N SER A 77 -32.09 13.47 -19.38
CA SER A 77 -32.70 14.57 -18.61
C SER A 77 -32.86 15.87 -19.40
N PHE A 78 -32.26 15.99 -20.59
CA PHE A 78 -32.54 17.07 -21.54
C PHE A 78 -33.83 16.80 -22.33
#